data_AF-A0AAW1NML0-F1
#
_entry.id   AF-A0AAW1NML0-F1
#
_cell.length_a   1.000
_cell.length_b   1.000
_cell.length_c   1.000
_cell.angle_alpha   90.00
_cell.angle_beta   90.00
_cell.angle_gamma   90.00
#
_symmetry.space_group_name_H-M   'P 1'
#
loop_
_entity.id
_entity.type
_entity.pdbx_description
1 polymer ?
#
loop_
_entity_poly.entity_id
_entity_poly.type
_entity_poly.pdbx_seq_one_letter_code
_entity_poly.pdbx_strand_id
1 'polypeptide(L)'
;MTAGEVRSILPRSEASSGSGGGGSPVIGRPSASPRFAPRPTLCGLPLRTLMGRSVILGSFVFALMLTLSLAWPSRASPPTSTHGMWEGDGCDYLIIVQQGDGVQEGDALPKLPPNARYTFHENKCFDWGTFGWAIETGEVDPSKYKYIIFMNSSVRGPFLPPYWPDTLHWSHVLTGKLTDKVKIVGATISCEKCWLGGNTQSTLRHNPHVQSYFMATDQVGLKILQSAQNVFKCYEEMWDTIYYSEVGSSLAILNAGYTIDSLMLRYKGLDWRNQTNWSCNNELNPYAEYAYDGITLNPMEVIFPKVKGFHLDGEWTTPRMAATYDRWMTHQGETGSVNSNDYSDKRSFYRLGKMLIMSRRGSRCFDAPFYRQRSHDLPAAWPESSLWIHFVHDGQFEGRPFRFTCPSPFLGSEEEVEAAIGAAMSLPQDSVDSALERLKATKAAAEAAAQHAAAEAADVETANEAMFADAAAQTLAKREEVQRQLSAISLT
;
A
#
# COMPACT_ATOMS: atom_id res chain seq x y z
N MET A 1 -0.92 -59.40 -17.95
CA MET A 1 -2.16 -59.30 -18.76
C MET A 1 -2.19 -57.88 -19.33
N THR A 2 -1.92 -57.77 -20.64
CA THR A 2 -2.31 -56.74 -21.63
C THR A 2 -2.49 -55.29 -21.13
N ALA A 3 -1.63 -54.29 -21.43
CA ALA A 3 -1.22 -53.72 -22.73
C ALA A 3 -2.39 -53.25 -23.62
N GLY A 4 -2.42 -51.95 -23.93
CA GLY A 4 -3.36 -51.32 -24.87
C GLY A 4 -2.92 -49.91 -25.26
N GLU A 5 -2.14 -49.82 -26.34
CA GLU A 5 -1.81 -48.61 -27.10
C GLU A 5 -3.03 -48.03 -27.82
N VAL A 6 -3.06 -46.70 -28.04
CA VAL A 6 -3.73 -46.10 -29.20
C VAL A 6 -2.81 -45.04 -29.82
N ARG A 7 -2.48 -45.23 -31.09
CA ARG A 7 -1.69 -44.36 -31.97
C ARG A 7 -2.59 -43.53 -32.90
N SER A 8 -2.10 -42.32 -33.22
CA SER A 8 -2.19 -41.54 -34.49
C SER A 8 -3.58 -41.14 -35.01
N ILE A 9 -3.78 -39.94 -35.59
CA ILE A 9 -3.43 -39.58 -36.98
C ILE A 9 -3.47 -38.04 -37.15
N LEU A 10 -2.45 -37.49 -37.83
CA LEU A 10 -2.39 -36.14 -38.42
C LEU A 10 -3.12 -36.09 -39.78
N PRO A 11 -3.39 -34.89 -40.32
CA PRO A 11 -2.99 -34.67 -41.71
C PRO A 11 -2.18 -33.38 -41.94
N ARG A 12 -1.29 -33.50 -42.94
CA ARG A 12 -0.49 -32.47 -43.62
C ARG A 12 -1.22 -31.94 -44.85
N SER A 13 -0.99 -30.66 -45.18
CA SER A 13 -0.79 -30.10 -46.55
C SER A 13 -0.20 -28.69 -46.37
N GLU A 14 1.05 -28.36 -46.72
CA GLU A 14 1.58 -27.97 -48.05
C GLU A 14 0.71 -26.95 -48.80
N ALA A 15 1.18 -25.93 -49.53
CA ALA A 15 2.43 -25.17 -49.71
C ALA A 15 2.13 -24.12 -50.83
N SER A 16 2.70 -22.91 -50.82
CA SER A 16 3.08 -22.05 -51.99
C SER A 16 3.30 -20.60 -51.52
N SER A 17 4.53 -20.05 -51.46
CA SER A 17 5.35 -19.45 -52.52
C SER A 17 4.80 -18.17 -53.16
N GLY A 18 5.50 -17.04 -52.99
CA GLY A 18 5.27 -15.79 -53.72
C GLY A 18 6.30 -14.70 -53.37
N SER A 19 7.25 -14.47 -54.26
CA SER A 19 8.35 -13.50 -54.23
C SER A 19 7.96 -12.07 -54.62
N GLY A 20 8.71 -11.06 -54.16
CA GLY A 20 8.77 -9.74 -54.81
C GLY A 20 9.42 -8.66 -53.93
N GLY A 21 10.61 -8.17 -54.32
CA GLY A 21 11.38 -7.16 -53.59
C GLY A 21 11.15 -5.71 -54.03
N GLY A 22 11.80 -4.77 -53.33
CA GLY A 22 11.98 -3.39 -53.78
C GLY A 22 12.26 -2.34 -52.69
N GLY A 23 13.53 -1.92 -52.57
CA GLY A 23 13.96 -0.50 -52.48
C GLY A 23 13.65 0.39 -51.26
N SER A 24 14.70 0.65 -50.47
CA SER A 24 15.10 1.87 -49.70
C SER A 24 14.50 3.23 -50.12
N PRO A 25 14.44 4.30 -49.26
CA PRO A 25 15.60 4.79 -48.49
C PRO A 25 15.43 5.51 -47.13
N VAL A 26 16.54 5.45 -46.37
CA VAL A 26 17.18 6.47 -45.50
C VAL A 26 16.40 7.74 -45.16
N ILE A 27 16.12 7.95 -43.86
CA ILE A 27 16.05 9.28 -43.23
C ILE A 27 16.68 9.19 -41.83
N GLY A 28 17.76 9.94 -41.61
CA GLY A 28 18.42 10.09 -40.31
C GLY A 28 17.70 11.06 -39.38
N ARG A 29 17.98 10.97 -38.07
CA ARG A 29 17.64 11.98 -37.05
C ARG A 29 18.40 11.68 -35.74
N PRO A 30 18.47 12.61 -34.78
CA PRO A 30 19.70 13.33 -34.51
C PRO A 30 20.23 13.21 -33.07
N SER A 31 21.38 13.84 -32.91
CA SER A 31 22.15 14.21 -31.72
C SER A 31 21.41 14.47 -30.39
N ALA A 32 22.04 13.93 -29.34
CA ALA A 32 22.42 14.57 -28.08
C ALA A 32 21.35 15.34 -27.27
N SER A 33 20.92 14.73 -26.17
CA SER A 33 20.27 15.40 -25.04
C SER A 33 21.32 15.89 -24.02
N PRO A 34 21.12 17.06 -23.38
CA PRO A 34 22.15 17.71 -22.56
C PRO A 34 22.15 17.24 -21.11
N ARG A 35 23.35 17.27 -20.53
CA ARG A 35 23.68 17.11 -19.11
C ARG A 35 23.05 18.25 -18.30
N PHE A 36 22.32 17.91 -17.23
CA PHE A 36 21.98 18.86 -16.18
C PHE A 36 22.91 18.66 -14.98
N ALA A 37 23.66 19.71 -14.66
CA ALA A 37 24.45 19.85 -13.44
C ALA A 37 23.62 20.54 -12.34
N PRO A 38 23.91 20.30 -11.05
CA PRO A 38 23.07 20.73 -9.93
C PRO A 38 23.44 22.13 -9.43
N ARG A 39 22.48 22.84 -8.83
CA ARG A 39 22.68 24.10 -8.10
C ARG A 39 21.69 24.22 -6.93
N PRO A 40 21.97 25.06 -5.91
CA PRO A 40 22.29 24.58 -4.57
C PRO A 40 21.24 24.86 -3.48
N THR A 41 21.46 24.19 -2.36
CA THR A 41 20.91 24.40 -1.01
C THR A 41 21.00 25.83 -0.49
N LEU A 42 19.98 26.25 0.27
CA LEU A 42 20.07 27.34 1.25
C LEU A 42 19.25 26.99 2.50
N CYS A 43 19.97 26.84 3.61
CA CYS A 43 19.49 26.63 4.98
C CYS A 43 18.97 27.94 5.63
N GLY A 44 18.12 27.81 6.65
CA GLY A 44 18.31 28.57 7.90
C GLY A 44 17.07 29.10 8.66
N LEU A 45 16.58 28.30 9.62
CA LEU A 45 16.24 28.62 11.05
C LEU A 45 15.15 29.68 11.41
N PRO A 46 14.66 29.73 12.68
CA PRO A 46 14.25 28.68 13.63
C PRO A 46 12.86 28.97 14.30
N LEU A 47 12.22 27.96 14.91
CA LEU A 47 11.07 28.16 15.82
C LEU A 47 11.45 27.91 17.28
N ARG A 48 11.07 28.85 18.16
CA ARG A 48 11.24 28.81 19.61
C ARG A 48 10.13 28.01 20.31
N THR A 49 10.55 27.27 21.32
CA THR A 49 9.79 26.65 22.43
C THR A 49 8.93 27.59 23.25
N LEU A 50 7.81 27.09 23.77
CA LEU A 50 7.29 27.45 25.09
C LEU A 50 6.52 26.29 25.75
N MET A 51 6.94 25.95 26.96
CA MET A 51 6.33 24.98 27.89
C MET A 51 5.13 25.61 28.63
N GLY A 52 4.18 24.77 29.05
CA GLY A 52 3.23 25.06 30.13
C GLY A 52 2.77 23.77 30.82
N ARG A 53 2.94 23.69 32.14
CA ARG A 53 2.67 22.52 33.00
C ARG A 53 1.35 22.67 33.78
N SER A 54 0.67 21.52 33.95
CA SER A 54 -0.05 20.96 35.13
C SER A 54 -1.16 21.75 35.85
N VAL A 55 -2.26 21.07 36.25
CA VAL A 55 -2.48 20.43 37.58
C VAL A 55 -3.87 19.73 37.64
N ILE A 56 -3.94 18.72 38.52
CA ILE A 56 -4.97 17.71 38.84
C ILE A 56 -6.01 18.19 39.88
N LEU A 57 -7.23 17.63 39.85
CA LEU A 57 -8.10 17.07 40.94
C LEU A 57 -9.55 16.98 40.38
N GLY A 58 -10.42 15.99 40.56
CA GLY A 58 -10.55 14.84 41.45
C GLY A 58 -11.92 14.85 42.16
N SER A 59 -12.85 13.93 41.83
CA SER A 59 -13.73 13.14 42.76
C SER A 59 -15.13 12.70 42.25
N PHE A 60 -15.33 11.37 42.22
CA PHE A 60 -16.46 10.48 42.65
C PHE A 60 -17.97 10.84 42.57
N VAL A 61 -18.82 9.87 42.16
CA VAL A 61 -19.68 8.97 43.02
C VAL A 61 -20.54 7.95 42.19
N PHE A 62 -20.53 6.66 42.62
CA PHE A 62 -21.44 5.45 42.56
C PHE A 62 -22.78 5.42 41.75
N ALA A 63 -23.42 4.32 41.29
CA ALA A 63 -23.44 2.83 41.45
C ALA A 63 -24.18 2.22 40.20
N LEU A 64 -24.21 0.92 39.82
CA LEU A 64 -24.66 -0.30 40.51
C LEU A 64 -24.27 -1.56 39.68
N MET A 65 -23.92 -2.63 40.39
CA MET A 65 -23.46 -3.94 39.91
C MET A 65 -24.57 -4.87 39.36
N LEU A 66 -24.22 -5.71 38.39
CA LEU A 66 -24.73 -7.08 38.29
C LEU A 66 -23.57 -8.04 38.02
N THR A 67 -23.30 -8.90 39.00
CA THR A 67 -22.19 -9.87 39.06
C THR A 67 -22.57 -11.18 38.37
N LEU A 68 -21.78 -11.60 37.39
CA LEU A 68 -21.63 -13.01 37.01
C LEU A 68 -20.13 -13.29 36.92
N SER A 69 -19.63 -13.86 38.01
CA SER A 69 -18.23 -14.22 38.21
C SER A 69 -17.96 -15.56 37.54
N LEU A 70 -17.33 -15.52 36.37
CA LEU A 70 -16.45 -16.57 35.89
C LEU A 70 -15.07 -15.92 35.78
N ALA A 71 -14.27 -16.11 36.83
CA ALA A 71 -12.90 -15.64 36.88
C ALA A 71 -12.07 -16.41 35.84
N TRP A 72 -12.04 -15.86 34.62
CA TRP A 72 -10.97 -16.13 33.68
C TRP A 72 -9.71 -15.50 34.28
N PRO A 73 -8.58 -16.22 34.42
CA PRO A 73 -7.35 -15.56 34.81
C PRO A 73 -7.07 -14.49 33.75
N SER A 74 -6.99 -13.24 34.19
CA SER A 74 -6.50 -12.13 33.39
C SER A 74 -5.05 -12.44 33.01
N ARG A 75 -4.87 -13.25 31.96
CA ARG A 75 -3.64 -13.21 31.18
C ARG A 75 -3.56 -11.78 30.69
N ALA A 76 -2.59 -11.04 31.22
CA ALA A 76 -2.13 -9.82 30.59
C ALA A 76 -2.07 -10.08 29.08
N SER A 77 -2.80 -9.28 28.31
CA SER A 77 -2.66 -9.30 26.86
C SER A 77 -1.16 -9.24 26.56
N PRO A 78 -0.62 -10.13 25.69
CA PRO A 78 0.76 -10.00 25.28
C PRO A 78 0.99 -8.55 24.82
N PRO A 79 2.15 -7.95 25.11
CA PRO A 79 2.44 -6.58 24.72
C PRO A 79 2.08 -6.43 23.25
N THR A 80 1.15 -5.53 22.95
CA THR A 80 0.72 -5.23 21.59
C THR A 80 1.97 -4.84 20.80
N SER A 81 2.50 -5.77 20.01
CA SER A 81 3.74 -5.57 19.27
C SER A 81 3.46 -4.51 18.21
N THR A 82 4.04 -3.33 18.34
CA THR A 82 3.79 -2.26 17.36
C THR A 82 4.41 -2.57 15.99
N HIS A 83 5.32 -3.55 15.87
CA HIS A 83 6.04 -3.84 14.62
C HIS A 83 6.42 -5.32 14.42
N GLY A 84 5.65 -6.27 14.99
CA GLY A 84 5.82 -7.71 14.73
C GLY A 84 7.07 -8.38 15.31
N MET A 85 7.77 -7.75 16.27
CA MET A 85 8.85 -8.37 17.04
C MET A 85 8.58 -8.16 18.52
N TRP A 86 8.69 -9.20 19.34
CA TRP A 86 8.60 -9.06 20.79
C TRP A 86 9.39 -10.13 21.54
N GLU A 87 9.68 -9.86 22.82
CA GLU A 87 10.42 -10.79 23.64
C GLU A 87 9.65 -12.11 23.82
N GLY A 88 10.32 -13.22 23.56
CA GLY A 88 9.76 -14.56 23.76
C GLY A 88 8.75 -15.00 22.70
N ASP A 89 8.71 -14.34 21.53
CA ASP A 89 7.89 -14.76 20.38
C ASP A 89 8.38 -16.05 19.68
N GLY A 90 9.50 -16.61 20.15
CA GLY A 90 10.10 -17.84 19.61
C GLY A 90 10.92 -17.62 18.33
N CYS A 91 11.22 -16.37 17.99
CA CYS A 91 12.10 -15.97 16.91
C CYS A 91 13.33 -15.23 17.44
N ASP A 92 14.48 -15.41 16.79
CA ASP A 92 15.65 -14.56 16.96
C ASP A 92 15.80 -13.68 15.72
N TYR A 93 16.06 -12.38 15.93
CA TYR A 93 16.12 -11.39 14.87
C TYR A 93 17.53 -10.84 14.70
N LEU A 94 18.11 -11.04 13.51
CA LEU A 94 19.31 -10.35 13.08
C LEU A 94 18.94 -9.25 12.09
N ILE A 95 19.14 -7.99 12.49
CA ILE A 95 18.90 -6.84 11.62
C ILE A 95 20.24 -6.35 11.09
N ILE A 96 20.44 -6.49 9.78
CA ILE A 96 21.66 -6.07 9.11
C ILE A 96 21.48 -4.63 8.62
N VAL A 97 22.21 -3.71 9.24
CA VAL A 97 22.18 -2.28 8.92
C VAL A 97 23.27 -2.00 7.90
N GLN A 98 22.87 -1.62 6.69
CA GLN A 98 23.80 -1.20 5.65
C GLN A 98 24.41 0.16 6.03
N GLN A 99 25.72 0.32 5.84
CA GLN A 99 26.46 1.54 6.15
C GLN A 99 27.50 1.87 5.06
N GLY A 100 28.03 3.08 5.11
CA GLY A 100 29.04 3.58 4.17
C GLY A 100 28.43 4.31 2.98
N ASP A 101 29.15 4.29 1.86
CA ASP A 101 28.83 5.10 0.68
C ASP A 101 27.42 4.81 0.14
N GLY A 102 26.70 5.89 -0.17
CA GLY A 102 25.34 5.81 -0.74
C GLY A 102 24.23 5.51 0.28
N VAL A 103 24.55 5.33 1.57
CA VAL A 103 23.56 5.25 2.65
C VAL A 103 23.29 6.64 3.21
N GLN A 104 22.01 7.02 3.30
CA GLN A 104 21.64 8.25 3.98
C GLN A 104 21.82 8.07 5.49
N GLU A 105 22.49 9.02 6.15
CA GLU A 105 22.52 9.07 7.60
C GLU A 105 21.10 9.26 8.13
N GLY A 106 20.66 8.33 8.98
CA GLY A 106 19.33 8.33 9.57
C GLY A 106 19.34 8.79 11.03
N ASP A 107 18.14 8.83 11.60
CA ASP A 107 17.95 8.97 13.04
C ASP A 107 18.60 7.81 13.82
N ALA A 108 18.69 7.97 15.14
CA ALA A 108 19.16 6.90 16.02
C ALA A 108 18.29 5.64 15.85
N LEU A 109 18.94 4.49 15.68
CA LEU A 109 18.26 3.20 15.58
C LEU A 109 17.43 2.92 16.86
N PRO A 110 16.22 2.36 16.71
CA PRO A 110 15.35 2.08 17.85
C PRO A 110 15.96 1.03 18.78
N LYS A 111 15.52 1.02 20.04
CA LYS A 111 15.89 -0.06 20.97
C LYS A 111 15.21 -1.35 20.54
N LEU A 112 15.98 -2.41 20.46
CA LEU A 112 15.50 -3.75 20.10
C LEU A 112 15.12 -4.57 21.35
N PRO A 113 14.18 -5.52 21.21
CA PRO A 113 13.93 -6.51 22.26
C PRO A 113 15.14 -7.44 22.44
N PRO A 114 15.24 -8.19 23.57
CA PRO A 114 16.43 -8.99 23.88
C PRO A 114 16.76 -10.12 22.89
N ASN A 115 15.75 -10.64 22.18
CA ASN A 115 15.89 -11.65 21.11
C ASN A 115 16.22 -11.04 19.74
N ALA A 116 16.53 -9.74 19.68
CA ALA A 116 16.87 -9.03 18.46
C ALA A 116 18.19 -8.27 18.61
N ARG A 117 18.99 -8.21 17.55
CA ARG A 117 20.21 -7.41 17.53
C ARG A 117 20.54 -6.83 16.16
N TYR A 118 21.33 -5.77 16.18
CA TYR A 118 21.93 -5.19 14.99
C TYR A 118 23.28 -5.84 14.67
N THR A 119 23.57 -5.95 13.39
CA THR A 119 24.93 -6.08 12.85
C THR A 119 25.08 -5.10 11.70
N PHE A 120 26.31 -4.69 11.40
CA PHE A 120 26.59 -3.64 10.43
C PHE A 120 27.37 -4.19 9.26
N HIS A 121 26.94 -3.85 8.05
CA HIS A 121 27.53 -4.34 6.81
C HIS A 121 27.69 -3.19 5.82
N GLU A 122 28.76 -3.19 5.03
CA GLU A 122 28.93 -2.21 3.95
C GLU A 122 27.78 -2.33 2.95
N ASN A 123 27.31 -1.22 2.40
CA ASN A 123 26.21 -1.19 1.42
C ASN A 123 26.58 -1.82 0.06
N LYS A 124 26.76 -3.14 0.05
CA LYS A 124 27.12 -4.00 -1.07
C LYS A 124 26.36 -5.32 -0.99
N CYS A 125 26.54 -6.18 -1.98
CA CYS A 125 25.96 -7.53 -2.06
C CYS A 125 24.44 -7.62 -2.22
N PHE A 126 23.69 -6.51 -2.12
CA PHE A 126 22.23 -6.47 -2.17
C PHE A 126 21.60 -7.47 -1.18
N ASP A 127 20.28 -7.70 -1.26
CA ASP A 127 19.53 -8.52 -0.30
C ASP A 127 20.14 -9.92 -0.13
N TRP A 128 20.14 -10.73 -1.19
CA TRP A 128 20.59 -12.13 -1.14
C TRP A 128 22.05 -12.31 -0.78
N GLY A 129 22.93 -11.48 -1.33
CA GLY A 129 24.35 -11.55 -1.01
C GLY A 129 24.65 -11.10 0.42
N THR A 130 23.86 -10.15 0.96
CA THR A 130 23.96 -9.77 2.38
C THR A 130 23.55 -10.92 3.31
N PHE A 131 22.50 -11.68 2.95
CA PHE A 131 22.14 -12.88 3.69
C PHE A 131 23.25 -13.95 3.63
N GLY A 132 23.85 -14.12 2.46
CA GLY A 132 25.01 -15.00 2.28
C GLY A 132 26.19 -14.60 3.16
N TRP A 133 26.56 -13.32 3.13
CA TRP A 133 27.60 -12.76 3.99
C TRP A 133 27.35 -13.06 5.48
N ALA A 134 26.13 -12.83 5.97
CA ALA A 134 25.81 -13.06 7.38
C ALA A 134 25.96 -14.54 7.80
N ILE A 135 25.61 -15.47 6.90
CA ILE A 135 25.77 -16.90 7.14
C ILE A 135 27.24 -17.30 7.08
N GLU A 136 27.97 -16.86 6.06
CA GLU A 136 29.37 -17.26 5.79
C GLU A 136 30.35 -16.72 6.83
N THR A 137 30.10 -15.51 7.34
CA THR A 137 30.93 -14.87 8.38
C THR A 137 30.61 -15.33 9.79
N GLY A 138 29.54 -16.12 9.97
CA GLY A 138 29.10 -16.57 11.29
C GLY A 138 28.33 -15.51 12.09
N GLU A 139 27.95 -14.39 11.46
CA GLU A 139 26.98 -13.46 12.06
C GLU A 139 25.67 -14.17 12.37
N VAL A 140 25.26 -15.17 11.60
CA VAL A 140 24.16 -16.06 12.00
C VAL A 140 24.51 -17.51 11.72
N ASP A 141 24.20 -18.37 12.68
CA ASP A 141 24.24 -19.82 12.49
C ASP A 141 22.83 -20.33 12.21
N PRO A 142 22.47 -20.55 10.93
CA PRO A 142 21.12 -20.97 10.58
C PRO A 142 20.78 -22.38 11.07
N SER A 143 21.76 -23.21 11.45
CA SER A 143 21.52 -24.60 11.89
C SER A 143 20.74 -24.67 13.21
N LYS A 144 20.69 -23.57 13.97
CA LYS A 144 19.95 -23.45 15.23
C LYS A 144 18.45 -23.31 15.04
N TYR A 145 17.98 -22.99 13.83
CA TYR A 145 16.59 -22.64 13.59
C TYR A 145 15.86 -23.69 12.76
N LYS A 146 14.58 -23.96 13.05
CA LYS A 146 13.78 -24.85 12.22
C LYS A 146 13.43 -24.23 10.85
N TYR A 147 13.16 -22.93 10.87
CA TYR A 147 12.78 -22.14 9.72
C TYR A 147 13.65 -20.88 9.69
N ILE A 148 13.95 -20.41 8.49
CA ILE A 148 14.68 -19.17 8.25
C ILE A 148 13.78 -18.25 7.45
N ILE A 149 13.62 -17.02 7.91
CA ILE A 149 12.88 -15.98 7.20
C ILE A 149 13.88 -14.93 6.74
N PHE A 150 13.87 -14.67 5.44
CA PHE A 150 14.61 -13.59 4.80
C PHE A 150 13.63 -12.46 4.52
N MET A 151 14.00 -11.26 4.94
CA MET A 151 13.19 -10.06 4.81
C MET A 151 14.12 -8.89 4.51
N ASN A 152 13.78 -8.09 3.49
CA ASN A 152 14.52 -6.86 3.20
C ASN A 152 13.83 -5.64 3.83
N SER A 153 14.52 -4.51 3.89
CA SER A 153 14.01 -3.27 4.50
C SER A 153 12.97 -2.54 3.64
N SER A 154 12.62 -3.08 2.46
CA SER A 154 11.64 -2.47 1.56
C SER A 154 10.21 -2.92 1.83
N VAL A 155 9.92 -3.55 2.97
CA VAL A 155 8.57 -3.96 3.36
C VAL A 155 8.07 -3.16 4.57
N ARG A 156 6.76 -3.15 4.77
CA ARG A 156 6.13 -2.68 6.02
C ARG A 156 5.14 -3.72 6.53
N GLY A 157 5.00 -3.86 7.84
CA GLY A 157 4.10 -4.83 8.46
C GLY A 157 4.63 -5.34 9.80
N PRO A 158 4.07 -6.45 10.33
CA PRO A 158 3.04 -7.29 9.70
C PRO A 158 1.66 -6.60 9.77
N PHE A 159 0.92 -6.60 8.66
CA PHE A 159 -0.48 -6.19 8.66
C PHE A 159 -1.38 -7.39 8.93
N LEU A 160 -1.94 -7.43 10.14
CA LEU A 160 -2.84 -8.48 10.60
C LEU A 160 -4.22 -7.89 10.88
N PRO A 161 -5.31 -8.54 10.46
CA PRO A 161 -6.66 -8.05 10.76
C PRO A 161 -7.00 -8.21 12.26
N PRO A 162 -7.95 -7.44 12.81
CA PRO A 162 -8.34 -7.54 14.22
C PRO A 162 -8.90 -8.91 14.66
N TYR A 163 -9.35 -9.74 13.70
CA TYR A 163 -9.80 -11.11 13.96
C TYR A 163 -8.66 -12.15 13.87
N TRP A 164 -7.41 -11.69 13.72
CA TRP A 164 -6.24 -12.55 13.75
C TRP A 164 -6.10 -13.22 15.12
N PRO A 165 -5.87 -14.53 15.21
CA PRO A 165 -5.76 -15.18 16.51
C PRO A 165 -4.52 -14.70 17.28
N ASP A 166 -4.71 -14.23 18.52
CA ASP A 166 -3.61 -13.77 19.40
C ASP A 166 -2.56 -14.87 19.67
N THR A 167 -2.95 -16.14 19.55
CA THR A 167 -2.06 -17.28 19.75
C THR A 167 -1.21 -17.61 18.52
N LEU A 168 -1.48 -16.97 17.38
CA LEU A 168 -0.83 -17.30 16.12
C LEU A 168 0.19 -16.22 15.75
N HIS A 169 1.47 -16.56 15.85
CA HIS A 169 2.53 -15.67 15.40
C HIS A 169 2.44 -15.44 13.87
N TRP A 170 2.71 -14.22 13.41
CA TRP A 170 2.61 -13.88 11.97
C TRP A 170 3.50 -14.76 11.10
N SER A 171 4.66 -15.19 11.61
CA SER A 171 5.59 -16.05 10.86
C SER A 171 4.98 -17.41 10.49
N HIS A 172 3.91 -17.82 11.18
CA HIS A 172 3.20 -19.04 10.88
C HIS A 172 2.56 -19.03 9.49
N VAL A 173 2.23 -17.85 8.93
CA VAL A 173 1.62 -17.79 7.58
C VAL A 173 2.53 -18.31 6.49
N LEU A 174 3.84 -18.10 6.64
CA LEU A 174 4.85 -18.65 5.73
C LEU A 174 5.26 -20.05 6.16
N THR A 175 5.60 -20.22 7.44
CA THR A 175 6.20 -21.47 7.93
C THR A 175 5.21 -22.64 7.94
N GLY A 176 3.91 -22.37 8.12
CA GLY A 176 2.85 -23.38 8.01
C GLY A 176 2.59 -23.87 6.58
N LYS A 177 3.06 -23.13 5.56
CA LYS A 177 2.99 -23.54 4.15
C LYS A 177 4.20 -24.38 3.71
N LEU A 178 5.29 -24.38 4.47
CA LEU A 178 6.43 -25.26 4.23
C LEU A 178 6.04 -26.71 4.56
N THR A 179 6.27 -27.61 3.62
CA THR A 179 5.86 -29.03 3.70
C THR A 179 7.01 -29.93 3.26
N ASP A 180 6.76 -31.24 3.14
CA ASP A 180 7.66 -32.18 2.47
C ASP A 180 7.94 -31.78 1.01
N LYS A 181 6.99 -31.09 0.35
CA LYS A 181 7.09 -30.67 -1.06
C LYS A 181 7.45 -29.20 -1.25
N VAL A 182 6.95 -28.31 -0.40
CA VAL A 182 7.14 -26.86 -0.52
C VAL A 182 8.35 -26.43 0.31
N LYS A 183 9.37 -25.85 -0.32
CA LYS A 183 10.66 -25.51 0.34
C LYS A 183 11.01 -24.03 0.39
N ILE A 184 10.31 -23.20 -0.37
CA ILE A 184 10.33 -21.74 -0.19
C ILE A 184 8.91 -21.23 -0.29
N VAL A 185 8.55 -20.32 0.60
CA VAL A 185 7.27 -19.61 0.61
C VAL A 185 7.56 -18.13 0.73
N GLY A 186 6.90 -17.26 -0.01
CA GLY A 186 7.01 -15.82 0.23
C GLY A 186 5.70 -15.06 0.13
N ALA A 187 5.77 -13.75 0.28
CA ALA A 187 4.61 -12.88 0.08
C ALA A 187 4.00 -13.08 -1.31
N THR A 188 4.83 -13.10 -2.35
CA THR A 188 4.40 -13.16 -3.74
C THR A 188 5.24 -14.13 -4.57
N ILE A 189 4.64 -14.59 -5.67
CA ILE A 189 5.35 -15.23 -6.78
C ILE A 189 5.20 -14.36 -8.03
N SER A 190 6.32 -14.13 -8.72
CA SER A 190 6.34 -13.49 -10.03
C SER A 190 6.75 -14.50 -11.10
N CYS A 191 6.15 -14.39 -12.28
CA CYS A 191 6.56 -15.10 -13.49
C CYS A 191 7.23 -14.16 -14.50
N GLU A 192 7.61 -12.96 -14.07
CA GLU A 192 8.36 -12.02 -14.90
C GLU A 192 9.70 -12.63 -15.33
N LYS A 193 9.94 -12.53 -16.63
CA LYS A 193 11.17 -13.00 -17.27
C LYS A 193 12.34 -12.10 -16.89
N CYS A 194 13.49 -12.70 -16.65
CA CYS A 194 14.71 -11.96 -16.28
C CYS A 194 15.83 -12.26 -17.28
N TRP A 195 16.47 -11.19 -17.78
CA TRP A 195 17.62 -11.29 -18.67
C TRP A 195 18.92 -11.20 -17.89
N LEU A 196 19.90 -12.03 -18.22
CA LEU A 196 21.23 -11.96 -17.62
C LEU A 196 21.84 -10.56 -17.79
N GLY A 197 22.30 -9.95 -16.70
CA GLY A 197 22.85 -8.59 -16.70
C GLY A 197 21.85 -7.50 -17.13
N GLY A 198 20.54 -7.78 -17.15
CA GLY A 198 19.51 -6.82 -17.57
C GLY A 198 19.52 -6.51 -19.08
N ASN A 199 20.25 -7.27 -19.88
CA ASN A 199 20.38 -7.06 -21.32
C ASN A 199 19.37 -7.92 -22.09
N THR A 200 18.42 -7.31 -22.80
CA THR A 200 17.36 -8.03 -23.56
C THR A 200 17.87 -8.91 -24.71
N GLN A 201 19.15 -8.87 -25.03
CA GLN A 201 19.81 -9.74 -26.01
C GLN A 201 20.57 -10.91 -25.37
N SER A 202 20.62 -10.99 -24.04
CA SER A 202 21.37 -12.02 -23.32
C SER A 202 20.53 -13.28 -23.07
N THR A 203 21.03 -14.18 -22.22
CA THR A 203 20.29 -15.37 -21.82
C THR A 203 19.03 -14.98 -21.04
N LEU A 204 17.87 -15.41 -21.54
CA LEU A 204 16.60 -15.28 -20.86
C LEU A 204 16.42 -16.40 -19.83
N ARG A 205 16.10 -16.02 -18.60
CA ARG A 205 15.58 -16.93 -17.58
C ARG A 205 14.07 -16.81 -17.50
N HIS A 206 13.42 -17.96 -17.56
CA HIS A 206 11.97 -18.09 -17.52
C HIS A 206 11.61 -19.19 -16.52
N ASN A 207 11.24 -18.78 -15.31
CA ASN A 207 10.67 -19.64 -14.28
C ASN A 207 9.88 -18.77 -13.28
N PRO A 208 8.87 -19.34 -12.61
CA PRO A 208 8.23 -18.69 -11.48
C PRO A 208 9.26 -18.53 -10.35
N HIS A 209 9.17 -17.44 -9.62
CA HIS A 209 10.04 -17.21 -8.48
C HIS A 209 9.31 -16.51 -7.33
N VAL A 210 9.65 -16.92 -6.12
CA VAL A 210 9.28 -16.19 -4.91
C VAL A 210 10.11 -14.90 -4.87
N GLN A 211 9.44 -13.76 -4.68
CA GLN A 211 10.13 -12.47 -4.63
C GLN A 211 10.88 -12.30 -3.31
N SER A 212 12.09 -11.75 -3.36
CA SER A 212 13.07 -11.79 -2.25
C SER A 212 12.74 -10.92 -1.05
N TYR A 213 11.75 -10.03 -1.15
CA TYR A 213 11.50 -9.04 -0.11
C TYR A 213 10.95 -9.62 1.20
N PHE A 214 10.27 -10.76 1.12
CA PHE A 214 9.76 -11.48 2.28
C PHE A 214 9.50 -12.95 1.95
N MET A 215 10.34 -13.84 2.48
CA MET A 215 10.26 -15.28 2.22
C MET A 215 10.77 -16.12 3.38
N ALA A 216 10.30 -17.36 3.46
CA ALA A 216 10.71 -18.37 4.43
C ALA A 216 11.16 -19.65 3.73
N THR A 217 12.09 -20.35 4.37
CA THR A 217 12.54 -21.70 3.99
C THR A 217 12.75 -22.57 5.22
N ASP A 218 12.79 -23.89 5.03
CA ASP A 218 13.19 -24.85 6.07
C ASP A 218 14.67 -25.24 5.88
N GLN A 219 15.19 -26.09 6.76
CA GLN A 219 16.57 -26.57 6.67
C GLN A 219 16.89 -27.31 5.36
N VAL A 220 15.90 -27.98 4.75
CA VAL A 220 16.09 -28.68 3.48
C VAL A 220 16.23 -27.68 2.34
N GLY A 221 15.33 -26.70 2.28
CA GLY A 221 15.39 -25.62 1.31
C GLY A 221 16.66 -24.80 1.44
N LEU A 222 17.04 -24.40 2.67
CA LEU A 222 18.29 -23.69 2.92
C LEU A 222 19.51 -24.45 2.38
N LYS A 223 19.61 -25.76 2.63
CA LYS A 223 20.72 -26.58 2.14
C LYS A 223 20.79 -26.61 0.60
N ILE A 224 19.64 -26.66 -0.07
CA ILE A 224 19.58 -26.58 -1.54
C ILE A 224 20.10 -25.22 -2.01
N LEU A 225 19.67 -24.14 -1.37
CA LEU A 225 20.12 -22.78 -1.70
C LEU A 225 21.62 -22.58 -1.48
N GLN A 226 22.17 -23.09 -0.38
CA GLN A 226 23.62 -23.07 -0.10
C GLN A 226 24.43 -23.91 -1.10
N SER A 227 23.87 -25.03 -1.56
CA SER A 227 24.52 -25.89 -2.56
C SER A 227 24.51 -25.25 -3.95
N ALA A 228 23.53 -24.40 -4.23
CA ALA A 228 23.48 -23.58 -5.43
C ALA A 228 24.39 -22.35 -5.25
N GLN A 229 25.71 -22.53 -5.47
CA GLN A 229 26.78 -21.55 -5.19
C GLN A 229 26.53 -20.09 -5.60
N ASN A 230 25.63 -19.85 -6.55
CA ASN A 230 25.31 -18.51 -7.04
C ASN A 230 24.20 -17.79 -6.24
N VAL A 231 23.41 -18.50 -5.43
CA VAL A 231 22.24 -17.89 -4.76
C VAL A 231 22.66 -16.89 -3.69
N PHE A 232 23.56 -17.28 -2.79
CA PHE A 232 24.02 -16.44 -1.68
C PHE A 232 25.27 -15.61 -2.01
N LYS A 233 25.71 -15.61 -3.27
CA LYS A 233 26.90 -14.90 -3.69
C LYS A 233 26.69 -13.37 -3.59
N CYS A 234 27.73 -12.67 -3.13
CA CYS A 234 27.79 -11.22 -3.23
C CYS A 234 28.06 -10.78 -4.68
N TYR A 235 27.12 -10.05 -5.27
CA TYR A 235 27.26 -9.46 -6.60
C TYR A 235 27.41 -7.94 -6.52
N GLU A 236 28.12 -7.37 -7.48
CA GLU A 236 28.26 -5.91 -7.64
C GLU A 236 27.08 -5.30 -8.41
N GLU A 237 26.47 -6.08 -9.30
CA GLU A 237 25.36 -5.63 -10.13
C GLU A 237 24.01 -6.18 -9.65
N MET A 238 23.01 -5.29 -9.57
CA MET A 238 21.65 -5.66 -9.13
C MET A 238 21.03 -6.72 -10.04
N TRP A 239 21.25 -6.62 -11.36
CA TRP A 239 20.69 -7.56 -12.33
C TRP A 239 21.23 -8.97 -12.18
N ASP A 240 22.50 -9.11 -11.82
CA ASP A 240 23.08 -10.42 -11.53
C ASP A 240 22.50 -11.01 -10.25
N THR A 241 22.29 -10.19 -9.22
CA THR A 241 21.58 -10.63 -8.00
C THR A 241 20.16 -11.11 -8.32
N ILE A 242 19.40 -10.38 -9.15
CA ILE A 242 18.05 -10.80 -9.54
C ILE A 242 18.11 -12.14 -10.30
N TYR A 243 18.99 -12.24 -11.30
CA TYR A 243 19.07 -13.41 -12.17
C TYR A 243 19.56 -14.68 -11.45
N TYR A 244 20.63 -14.57 -10.67
CA TYR A 244 21.28 -15.71 -10.03
C TYR A 244 20.69 -16.03 -8.64
N SER A 245 20.24 -15.02 -7.90
CA SER A 245 19.78 -15.19 -6.53
C SER A 245 18.26 -15.21 -6.44
N GLU A 246 17.56 -14.12 -6.79
CA GLU A 246 16.10 -14.07 -6.64
C GLU A 246 15.40 -15.11 -7.52
N VAL A 247 15.57 -15.02 -8.84
CA VAL A 247 14.95 -15.97 -9.78
C VAL A 247 15.64 -17.34 -9.72
N GLY A 248 16.95 -17.34 -9.48
CA GLY A 248 17.77 -18.55 -9.40
C GLY A 248 17.50 -19.42 -8.17
N SER A 249 17.17 -18.84 -7.01
CA SER A 249 16.83 -19.58 -5.79
C SER A 249 15.61 -20.48 -5.99
N SER A 250 14.55 -19.94 -6.59
CA SER A 250 13.33 -20.69 -6.88
C SER A 250 13.60 -21.78 -7.92
N LEU A 251 14.42 -21.51 -8.95
CA LEU A 251 14.82 -22.54 -9.91
C LEU A 251 15.63 -23.66 -9.24
N ALA A 252 16.52 -23.34 -8.29
CA ALA A 252 17.29 -24.36 -7.56
C ALA A 252 16.39 -25.31 -6.78
N ILE A 253 15.35 -24.79 -6.13
CA ILE A 253 14.32 -25.60 -5.45
C ILE A 253 13.55 -26.48 -6.44
N LEU A 254 13.10 -25.92 -7.56
CA LEU A 254 12.35 -26.64 -8.58
C LEU A 254 13.20 -27.76 -9.22
N ASN A 255 14.47 -27.49 -9.53
CA ASN A 255 15.41 -28.47 -10.07
C ASN A 255 15.72 -29.60 -9.08
N ALA A 256 15.62 -29.35 -7.77
CA ALA A 256 15.76 -30.37 -6.74
C ALA A 256 14.49 -31.24 -6.56
N GLY A 257 13.44 -31.03 -7.37
CA GLY A 257 12.20 -31.82 -7.36
C GLY A 257 11.13 -31.33 -6.36
N TYR A 258 11.42 -30.23 -5.66
CA TYR A 258 10.50 -29.56 -4.74
C TYR A 258 9.70 -28.48 -5.47
N THR A 259 8.75 -27.86 -4.77
CA THR A 259 7.92 -26.76 -5.27
C THR A 259 8.02 -25.53 -4.36
N ILE A 260 7.46 -24.42 -4.80
CA ILE A 260 7.40 -23.14 -4.07
C ILE A 260 5.93 -22.79 -3.74
N ASP A 261 5.69 -21.82 -2.86
CA ASP A 261 4.34 -21.30 -2.61
C ASP A 261 4.37 -19.80 -2.26
N SER A 262 3.21 -19.16 -2.19
CA SER A 262 3.08 -17.78 -1.73
C SER A 262 1.84 -17.55 -0.88
N LEU A 263 1.69 -16.33 -0.38
CA LEU A 263 0.48 -15.88 0.31
C LEU A 263 -0.64 -15.45 -0.65
N MET A 264 -0.33 -15.30 -1.94
CA MET A 264 -1.29 -14.84 -2.96
C MET A 264 -2.45 -15.82 -3.15
N LEU A 265 -3.67 -15.32 -3.00
CA LEU A 265 -4.92 -16.09 -3.13
C LEU A 265 -5.03 -16.74 -4.51
N ARG A 266 -4.70 -15.98 -5.57
CA ARG A 266 -4.71 -16.44 -6.97
C ARG A 266 -3.92 -17.73 -7.20
N TYR A 267 -2.87 -17.98 -6.40
CA TYR A 267 -1.94 -19.09 -6.61
C TYR A 267 -2.12 -20.25 -5.64
N LYS A 268 -3.17 -20.20 -4.81
CA LYS A 268 -3.44 -21.24 -3.82
C LYS A 268 -3.57 -22.62 -4.46
N GLY A 269 -2.73 -23.56 -4.02
CA GLY A 269 -2.80 -24.96 -4.43
C GLY A 269 -2.17 -25.28 -5.79
N LEU A 270 -1.47 -24.33 -6.41
CA LEU A 270 -0.73 -24.58 -7.64
C LEU A 270 0.57 -25.34 -7.35
N ASP A 271 0.89 -26.29 -8.22
CA ASP A 271 2.22 -26.93 -8.24
C ASP A 271 3.09 -26.27 -9.32
N TRP A 272 4.13 -25.59 -8.88
CA TRP A 272 5.05 -24.84 -9.74
C TRP A 272 6.08 -25.72 -10.47
N ARG A 273 6.11 -27.02 -10.17
CA ARG A 273 6.85 -28.01 -10.97
C ARG A 273 6.18 -28.23 -12.32
N ASN A 274 4.88 -27.95 -12.43
CA ASN A 274 4.19 -27.97 -13.71
C ASN A 274 4.53 -26.71 -14.51
N GLN A 275 5.29 -26.89 -15.59
CA GLN A 275 5.77 -25.80 -16.43
C GLN A 275 4.65 -25.06 -17.18
N THR A 276 3.44 -25.62 -17.29
CA THR A 276 2.30 -24.89 -17.87
C THR A 276 1.90 -23.67 -17.03
N ASN A 277 2.35 -23.61 -15.77
CA ASN A 277 2.11 -22.48 -14.87
C ASN A 277 3.19 -21.39 -14.96
N TRP A 278 4.25 -21.57 -15.76
CA TRP A 278 5.42 -20.67 -15.72
C TRP A 278 5.20 -19.32 -16.39
N SER A 279 4.19 -19.19 -17.24
CA SER A 279 3.72 -17.90 -17.76
C SER A 279 2.55 -17.33 -16.92
N CYS A 280 2.56 -17.56 -15.59
CA CYS A 280 1.52 -17.06 -14.69
C CYS A 280 1.39 -15.53 -14.77
N ASN A 281 0.20 -15.01 -14.49
CA ASN A 281 -0.07 -13.56 -14.50
C ASN A 281 0.38 -12.86 -15.80
N ASN A 282 0.32 -13.59 -16.92
CA ASN A 282 0.84 -13.14 -18.20
C ASN A 282 2.28 -12.61 -18.13
N GLU A 283 3.11 -13.24 -17.29
CA GLU A 283 4.52 -12.89 -17.09
C GLU A 283 4.72 -11.48 -16.50
N LEU A 284 3.69 -10.90 -15.89
CA LEU A 284 3.77 -9.62 -15.20
C LEU A 284 4.17 -9.79 -13.73
N ASN A 285 4.87 -8.79 -13.23
CA ASN A 285 5.23 -8.70 -11.82
C ASN A 285 4.04 -8.22 -10.98
N PRO A 286 3.55 -9.01 -10.00
CA PRO A 286 2.29 -8.70 -9.31
C PRO A 286 2.36 -7.49 -8.38
N TYR A 287 3.55 -6.98 -8.02
CA TYR A 287 3.64 -5.78 -7.16
C TYR A 287 3.34 -4.48 -7.92
N ALA A 288 3.40 -4.49 -9.26
CA ALA A 288 3.11 -3.30 -10.05
C ALA A 288 1.61 -2.93 -9.97
N GLU A 289 1.31 -1.64 -10.08
CA GLU A 289 -0.05 -1.12 -9.97
C GLU A 289 -0.99 -1.79 -11.00
N TYR A 290 -2.10 -2.38 -10.53
CA TYR A 290 -3.06 -3.16 -11.31
C TYR A 290 -2.51 -4.42 -12.01
N ALA A 291 -1.23 -4.76 -11.83
CA ALA A 291 -0.60 -5.93 -12.46
C ALA A 291 -0.95 -7.25 -11.77
N TYR A 292 -1.82 -7.25 -10.76
CA TYR A 292 -2.38 -8.45 -10.15
C TYR A 292 -3.83 -8.64 -10.61
N ASP A 293 -4.02 -9.08 -11.86
CA ASP A 293 -5.35 -9.31 -12.46
C ASP A 293 -6.27 -8.07 -12.53
N GLY A 294 -5.70 -6.89 -12.77
CA GLY A 294 -6.46 -5.62 -12.76
C GLY A 294 -6.78 -5.11 -11.35
N ILE A 295 -6.31 -5.79 -10.31
CA ILE A 295 -6.31 -5.31 -8.93
C ILE A 295 -4.87 -5.15 -8.42
N THR A 296 -4.73 -4.73 -7.17
CA THR A 296 -3.45 -4.49 -6.49
C THR A 296 -3.30 -5.48 -5.34
N LEU A 297 -2.06 -5.80 -4.95
CA LEU A 297 -1.80 -6.67 -3.80
C LEU A 297 -2.36 -6.02 -2.52
N ASN A 298 -3.19 -6.75 -1.78
CA ASN A 298 -3.69 -6.24 -0.51
C ASN A 298 -2.65 -6.43 0.61
N PRO A 299 -2.28 -5.41 1.39
CA PRO A 299 -1.39 -5.58 2.54
C PRO A 299 -1.81 -6.69 3.52
N MET A 300 -3.11 -6.93 3.70
CA MET A 300 -3.63 -8.00 4.57
C MET A 300 -3.55 -9.40 3.93
N GLU A 301 -3.34 -9.48 2.61
CA GLU A 301 -3.12 -10.75 1.91
C GLU A 301 -1.66 -11.18 2.02
N VAL A 302 -0.74 -10.26 1.77
CA VAL A 302 0.70 -10.55 1.71
C VAL A 302 1.46 -10.23 3.00
N ILE A 303 0.79 -9.67 4.00
CA ILE A 303 1.20 -9.25 5.36
C ILE A 303 2.37 -8.26 5.46
N PHE A 304 3.34 -8.33 4.55
CA PHE A 304 4.50 -7.44 4.40
C PHE A 304 4.61 -6.97 2.95
N PRO A 305 3.72 -6.08 2.47
CA PRO A 305 3.83 -5.52 1.12
C PRO A 305 5.11 -4.70 0.96
N LYS A 306 5.61 -4.67 -0.28
CA LYS A 306 6.75 -3.85 -0.67
C LYS A 306 6.36 -2.37 -0.73
N VAL A 307 7.11 -1.52 -0.03
CA VAL A 307 6.93 -0.07 0.03
C VAL A 307 8.26 0.62 -0.28
N LYS A 308 8.25 1.48 -1.30
CA LYS A 308 9.38 2.32 -1.68
C LYS A 308 8.94 3.78 -1.77
N GLY A 309 9.86 4.72 -1.52
CA GLY A 309 9.57 6.16 -1.56
C GLY A 309 8.90 6.58 -2.86
N PHE A 310 9.49 6.22 -4.01
CA PHE A 310 8.94 6.57 -5.31
C PHE A 310 7.58 5.91 -5.62
N HIS A 311 7.23 4.79 -4.98
CA HIS A 311 5.87 4.25 -5.12
C HIS A 311 4.85 5.07 -4.33
N LEU A 312 5.24 5.62 -3.18
CA LEU A 312 4.40 6.55 -2.42
C LEU A 312 4.26 7.87 -3.16
N ASP A 313 5.34 8.40 -3.73
CA ASP A 313 5.30 9.61 -4.56
C ASP A 313 4.44 9.42 -5.82
N GLY A 314 4.46 8.21 -6.38
CA GLY A 314 3.60 7.80 -7.49
C GLY A 314 2.16 7.45 -7.11
N GLU A 315 1.78 7.59 -5.83
CA GLU A 315 0.44 7.29 -5.30
C GLU A 315 -0.04 5.85 -5.60
N TRP A 316 0.89 4.88 -5.62
CA TRP A 316 0.54 3.47 -5.82
C TRP A 316 -0.35 2.98 -4.67
N THR A 317 -1.41 2.24 -5.01
CA THR A 317 -2.47 1.85 -4.07
C THR A 317 -1.92 0.96 -2.95
N THR A 318 -1.15 -0.09 -3.27
CA THR A 318 -0.63 -1.01 -2.24
C THR A 318 0.27 -0.31 -1.22
N PRO A 319 1.30 0.46 -1.61
CA PRO A 319 2.11 1.25 -0.68
C PRO A 319 1.31 2.27 0.14
N ARG A 320 0.32 2.93 -0.46
CA ARG A 320 -0.55 3.87 0.24
C ARG A 320 -1.44 3.19 1.28
N MET A 321 -1.99 2.02 0.95
CA MET A 321 -2.72 1.19 1.92
C MET A 321 -1.80 0.80 3.08
N ALA A 322 -0.58 0.34 2.78
CA ALA A 322 0.41 -0.02 3.80
C ALA A 322 0.74 1.17 4.72
N ALA A 323 1.03 2.35 4.17
CA ALA A 323 1.29 3.56 4.95
C ALA A 323 0.07 4.00 5.79
N THR A 324 -1.14 3.80 5.27
CA THR A 324 -2.38 4.08 5.99
C THR A 324 -2.56 3.13 7.18
N TYR A 325 -2.34 1.83 6.98
CA TYR A 325 -2.44 0.84 8.04
C TYR A 325 -1.36 1.02 9.10
N ASP A 326 -0.13 1.33 8.69
CA ASP A 326 0.99 1.66 9.57
C ASP A 326 0.66 2.82 10.52
N ARG A 327 0.07 3.89 9.97
CA ARG A 327 -0.44 5.02 10.77
C ARG A 327 -1.56 4.59 11.72
N TRP A 328 -2.51 3.76 11.28
CA TRP A 328 -3.58 3.28 12.15
C TRP A 328 -3.08 2.42 13.30
N MET A 329 -2.09 1.55 13.05
CA MET A 329 -1.45 0.74 14.10
C MET A 329 -0.67 1.60 15.08
N THR A 330 0.04 2.62 14.59
CA THR A 330 0.81 3.57 15.44
C THR A 330 -0.09 4.34 16.40
N HIS A 331 -1.25 4.80 15.92
CA HIS A 331 -2.20 5.62 16.70
C HIS A 331 -3.37 4.81 17.29
N GLN A 332 -3.21 3.48 17.38
CA GLN A 332 -4.27 2.61 17.86
C GLN A 332 -4.58 2.88 19.34
N GLY A 333 -5.86 3.12 19.65
CA GLY A 333 -6.31 3.40 21.01
C GLY A 333 -6.10 4.86 21.47
N GLU A 334 -5.47 5.71 20.66
CA GLU A 334 -5.38 7.14 20.94
C GLU A 334 -6.76 7.82 20.87
N THR A 335 -7.06 8.70 21.82
CA THR A 335 -8.34 9.42 21.86
C THR A 335 -8.45 10.35 20.65
N GLY A 336 -9.53 10.21 19.88
CA GLY A 336 -9.82 11.05 18.72
C GLY A 336 -9.15 10.62 17.41
N SER A 337 -8.28 9.61 17.40
CA SER A 337 -7.62 9.14 16.17
C SER A 337 -8.62 8.65 15.11
N VAL A 338 -9.76 8.11 15.56
CA VAL A 338 -10.87 7.63 14.70
C VAL A 338 -11.73 8.74 14.09
N ASN A 339 -11.58 10.00 14.51
CA ASN A 339 -12.40 11.11 14.02
C ASN A 339 -11.85 11.72 12.72
N SER A 340 -10.60 11.40 12.36
CA SER A 340 -9.99 11.85 11.10
C SER A 340 -10.37 10.94 9.94
N ASN A 341 -10.52 11.52 8.74
CA ASN A 341 -10.75 10.76 7.52
C ASN A 341 -10.08 11.45 6.34
N ASP A 342 -9.01 10.86 5.82
CA ASP A 342 -8.21 11.43 4.72
C ASP A 342 -9.04 11.70 3.45
N TYR A 343 -10.11 10.90 3.22
CA TYR A 343 -11.04 11.17 2.12
C TYR A 343 -11.83 12.46 2.32
N SER A 344 -12.22 12.80 3.55
CA SER A 344 -12.93 14.05 3.84
C SER A 344 -12.05 15.25 3.47
N ASP A 345 -10.78 15.23 3.90
CA ASP A 345 -9.84 16.34 3.70
C ASP A 345 -9.40 16.47 2.23
N LYS A 346 -9.39 15.35 1.50
CA LYS A 346 -8.90 15.29 0.11
C LYS A 346 -9.98 14.82 -0.88
N ARG A 347 -11.26 15.08 -0.59
CA ARG A 347 -12.41 14.59 -1.38
C ARG A 347 -12.25 14.85 -2.88
N SER A 348 -11.86 16.06 -3.27
CA SER A 348 -11.66 16.44 -4.67
C SER A 348 -10.57 15.61 -5.35
N PHE A 349 -9.47 15.33 -4.67
CA PHE A 349 -8.37 14.52 -5.19
C PHE A 349 -8.83 13.10 -5.52
N TYR A 350 -9.51 12.43 -4.58
CA TYR A 350 -10.03 11.07 -4.77
C TYR A 350 -11.12 10.99 -5.85
N ARG A 351 -11.92 12.05 -6.03
CA ARG A 351 -13.02 12.08 -7.00
C ARG A 351 -12.58 12.45 -8.41
N LEU A 352 -11.48 13.21 -8.56
CA LEU A 352 -11.10 13.86 -9.81
C LEU A 352 -11.02 12.90 -11.00
N GLY A 353 -10.35 11.76 -10.86
CA GLY A 353 -10.20 10.80 -11.96
C GLY A 353 -11.56 10.31 -12.48
N LYS A 354 -12.45 9.87 -11.59
CA LYS A 354 -13.78 9.38 -11.96
C LYS A 354 -14.68 10.50 -12.51
N MET A 355 -14.55 11.73 -11.98
CA MET A 355 -15.23 12.92 -12.50
C MET A 355 -14.80 13.23 -13.93
N LEU A 356 -13.49 13.19 -14.24
CA LEU A 356 -12.98 13.43 -15.59
C LEU A 356 -13.46 12.35 -16.57
N ILE A 357 -13.41 11.08 -16.17
CA ILE A 357 -13.90 9.96 -17.01
C ILE A 357 -15.40 10.13 -17.31
N MET A 358 -16.23 10.41 -16.30
CA MET A 358 -17.65 10.62 -16.53
C MET A 358 -17.92 11.89 -17.34
N SER A 359 -17.21 13.00 -17.06
CA SER A 359 -17.34 14.25 -17.84
C SER A 359 -17.04 14.02 -19.32
N ARG A 360 -15.99 13.22 -19.62
CA ARG A 360 -15.62 12.85 -20.98
C ARG A 360 -16.63 11.92 -21.63
N ARG A 361 -17.25 11.00 -20.88
CA ARG A 361 -18.35 10.14 -21.37
C ARG A 361 -19.54 10.98 -21.89
N GLY A 362 -19.84 12.07 -21.18
CA GLY A 362 -20.96 12.96 -21.51
C GLY A 362 -22.33 12.40 -21.13
N SER A 363 -23.34 13.28 -21.18
CA SER A 363 -24.70 13.00 -20.69
C SER A 363 -25.59 12.25 -21.68
N ARG A 364 -25.16 12.08 -22.95
CA ARG A 364 -26.02 11.62 -24.06
C ARG A 364 -26.75 10.29 -23.79
N CYS A 365 -26.11 9.35 -23.09
CA CYS A 365 -26.70 8.07 -22.74
C CYS A 365 -27.06 7.93 -21.27
N PHE A 366 -26.98 9.01 -20.48
CA PHE A 366 -27.32 8.97 -19.07
C PHE A 366 -28.84 8.89 -18.90
N ASP A 367 -29.34 7.84 -18.24
CA ASP A 367 -30.78 7.66 -18.00
C ASP A 367 -31.24 8.56 -16.84
N ALA A 368 -31.41 9.85 -17.15
CA ALA A 368 -31.84 10.86 -16.18
C ALA A 368 -33.21 10.55 -15.54
N PRO A 369 -34.23 10.03 -16.27
CA PRO A 369 -35.47 9.56 -15.66
C PRO A 369 -35.25 8.48 -14.59
N PHE A 370 -34.45 7.45 -14.90
CA PHE A 370 -34.13 6.39 -13.93
C PHE A 370 -33.39 6.96 -12.72
N TYR A 371 -32.38 7.80 -12.95
CA TYR A 371 -31.57 8.39 -11.88
C TYR A 371 -32.42 9.25 -10.93
N ARG A 372 -33.33 10.06 -11.47
CA ARG A 372 -34.30 10.83 -10.67
C ARG A 372 -35.24 9.92 -9.90
N GLN A 373 -35.82 8.93 -10.55
CA GLN A 373 -36.75 7.99 -9.91
C GLN A 373 -36.10 7.29 -8.71
N ARG A 374 -34.79 7.06 -8.74
CA ARG A 374 -34.04 6.42 -7.64
C ARG A 374 -33.44 7.40 -6.63
N SER A 375 -33.51 8.70 -6.90
CA SER A 375 -32.93 9.77 -6.08
C SER A 375 -34.01 10.77 -5.68
N HIS A 376 -34.91 10.34 -4.80
CA HIS A 376 -36.15 11.07 -4.45
C HIS A 376 -35.93 12.41 -3.75
N ASP A 377 -34.76 12.62 -3.16
CA ASP A 377 -34.33 13.86 -2.50
C ASP A 377 -33.92 14.96 -3.48
N LEU A 378 -33.66 14.62 -4.75
CA LEU A 378 -33.29 15.62 -5.75
C LEU A 378 -34.51 16.44 -6.18
N PRO A 379 -34.35 17.76 -6.40
CA PRO A 379 -35.47 18.61 -6.80
C PRO A 379 -36.15 18.12 -8.09
N ALA A 380 -37.46 17.91 -8.02
CA ALA A 380 -38.27 17.47 -9.16
C ALA A 380 -38.18 18.43 -10.37
N ALA A 381 -37.89 19.71 -10.12
CA ALA A 381 -37.74 20.74 -11.15
C ALA A 381 -36.37 20.76 -11.85
N TRP A 382 -35.36 20.01 -11.38
CA TRP A 382 -34.04 20.02 -12.02
C TRP A 382 -34.12 19.49 -13.46
N PRO A 383 -33.53 20.17 -14.46
CA PRO A 383 -33.42 19.62 -15.81
C PRO A 383 -32.45 18.42 -15.85
N GLU A 384 -32.48 17.65 -16.93
CA GLU A 384 -31.58 16.50 -17.12
C GLU A 384 -30.09 16.88 -17.07
N SER A 385 -29.75 18.08 -17.55
CA SER A 385 -28.38 18.62 -17.46
C SER A 385 -27.91 18.79 -16.00
N SER A 386 -28.79 19.26 -15.11
CA SER A 386 -28.49 19.38 -13.68
C SER A 386 -28.38 18.02 -13.00
N LEU A 387 -29.23 17.05 -13.37
CA LEU A 387 -29.12 15.67 -12.88
C LEU A 387 -27.79 15.04 -13.31
N TRP A 388 -27.35 15.29 -14.55
CA TRP A 388 -26.06 14.85 -15.02
C TRP A 388 -24.90 15.48 -14.26
N ILE A 389 -24.89 16.80 -14.09
CA ILE A 389 -23.86 17.51 -13.31
C ILE A 389 -23.81 16.96 -11.89
N HIS A 390 -24.95 16.83 -11.23
CA HIS A 390 -25.04 16.24 -9.90
C HIS A 390 -24.49 14.80 -9.89
N PHE A 391 -24.87 13.97 -10.85
CA PHE A 391 -24.34 12.61 -10.94
C PHE A 391 -22.81 12.59 -11.06
N VAL A 392 -22.24 13.43 -11.94
CA VAL A 392 -20.79 13.52 -12.16
C VAL A 392 -20.05 13.96 -10.90
N HIS A 393 -20.56 14.94 -10.17
CA HIS A 393 -19.85 15.52 -9.03
C HIS A 393 -20.10 14.78 -7.70
N ASP A 394 -21.29 14.22 -7.53
CA ASP A 394 -21.77 13.71 -6.24
C ASP A 394 -22.40 12.33 -6.34
N GLY A 395 -23.41 12.16 -7.20
CA GLY A 395 -24.25 10.97 -7.20
C GLY A 395 -23.49 9.65 -7.37
N GLN A 396 -22.47 9.63 -8.24
CA GLN A 396 -21.64 8.44 -8.47
C GLN A 396 -20.72 8.05 -7.30
N PHE A 397 -20.60 8.92 -6.28
CA PHE A 397 -19.81 8.73 -5.07
C PHE A 397 -20.68 8.51 -3.83
N GLU A 398 -21.98 8.80 -3.93
CA GLU A 398 -22.99 8.60 -2.87
C GLU A 398 -23.66 7.23 -2.93
N GLY A 399 -23.20 6.34 -3.82
CA GLY A 399 -23.80 5.01 -4.02
C GLY A 399 -25.20 5.06 -4.67
N ARG A 400 -25.58 6.18 -5.29
CA ARG A 400 -26.89 6.32 -5.92
C ARG A 400 -27.02 5.41 -7.15
N PRO A 401 -28.14 4.71 -7.34
CA PRO A 401 -28.35 3.89 -8.53
C PRO A 401 -28.36 4.75 -9.80
N PHE A 402 -27.55 4.38 -10.79
CA PHE A 402 -27.53 4.99 -12.11
C PHE A 402 -27.36 3.92 -13.18
N ARG A 403 -27.69 4.26 -14.42
CA ARG A 403 -27.38 3.42 -15.58
C ARG A 403 -27.20 4.28 -16.82
N PHE A 404 -26.56 3.69 -17.82
CA PHE A 404 -26.46 4.25 -19.16
C PHE A 404 -27.27 3.39 -20.13
N THR A 405 -27.96 4.04 -21.07
CA THR A 405 -28.77 3.37 -22.11
C THR A 405 -27.94 2.86 -23.28
N CYS A 406 -26.64 3.15 -23.30
CA CYS A 406 -25.71 2.65 -24.31
C CYS A 406 -24.43 2.09 -23.66
N PRO A 407 -23.68 1.21 -24.36
CA PRO A 407 -22.39 0.70 -23.89
C PRO A 407 -21.42 1.82 -23.50
N SER A 408 -20.44 1.49 -22.66
CA SER A 408 -19.38 2.46 -22.35
C SER A 408 -18.57 2.78 -23.60
N PRO A 409 -18.34 4.07 -23.94
CA PRO A 409 -17.41 4.41 -25.01
C PRO A 409 -15.96 4.04 -24.68
N PHE A 410 -15.67 3.71 -23.42
CA PHE A 410 -14.36 3.24 -22.94
C PHE A 410 -14.26 1.71 -22.80
N LEU A 411 -15.27 0.96 -23.26
CA LEU A 411 -15.22 -0.51 -23.39
C LEU A 411 -14.93 -0.93 -24.83
N GLY A 412 -14.29 -0.04 -25.60
CA GLY A 412 -13.81 -0.35 -26.94
C GLY A 412 -12.61 -1.29 -26.93
N SER A 413 -12.18 -1.76 -28.10
CA SER A 413 -10.88 -2.45 -28.22
C SER A 413 -9.74 -1.56 -27.71
N GLU A 414 -8.60 -2.13 -27.32
CA GLU A 414 -7.43 -1.33 -26.90
C GLU A 414 -7.08 -0.25 -27.94
N GLU A 415 -7.21 -0.54 -29.23
CA GLU A 415 -7.04 0.42 -30.32
C GLU A 415 -7.99 1.63 -30.24
N GLU A 416 -9.24 1.43 -29.84
CA GLU A 416 -10.22 2.51 -29.67
C GLU A 416 -9.88 3.38 -28.45
N VAL A 417 -9.36 2.76 -27.38
CA VAL A 417 -8.87 3.48 -26.19
C VAL A 417 -7.60 4.27 -26.52
N GLU A 418 -6.63 3.67 -27.21
CA GLU A 418 -5.40 4.34 -27.65
C GLU A 418 -5.69 5.51 -28.59
N ALA A 419 -6.59 5.33 -29.55
CA ALA A 419 -7.04 6.41 -30.44
C ALA A 419 -7.70 7.56 -29.64
N ALA A 420 -8.49 7.23 -28.62
CA ALA A 420 -9.11 8.23 -27.75
C ALA A 420 -8.08 8.96 -26.86
N ILE A 421 -7.06 8.25 -26.36
CA ILE A 421 -5.93 8.85 -25.62
C ILE A 421 -5.13 9.77 -26.54
N GLY A 422 -4.77 9.33 -27.74
CA GLY A 422 -4.07 10.15 -28.74
C GLY A 422 -4.85 11.43 -29.07
N ALA A 423 -6.16 11.33 -29.26
CA ALA A 423 -7.03 12.48 -29.47
C ALA A 423 -7.10 13.41 -28.23
N ALA A 424 -7.08 12.87 -27.01
CA ALA A 424 -7.06 13.67 -25.79
C ALA A 424 -5.71 14.37 -25.55
N MET A 425 -4.60 13.70 -25.88
CA MET A 425 -3.25 14.28 -25.79
C MET A 425 -2.96 15.33 -26.88
N SER A 426 -3.75 15.34 -27.95
CA SER A 426 -3.72 16.40 -28.97
C SER A 426 -4.54 17.65 -28.61
N LEU A 427 -5.16 17.69 -27.43
CA LEU A 427 -5.81 18.91 -26.95
C LEU A 427 -4.72 19.99 -26.73
N PRO A 428 -4.93 21.24 -27.20
CA PRO A 428 -3.95 22.31 -27.00
C PRO A 428 -3.62 22.47 -25.51
N GLN A 429 -2.34 22.58 -25.20
CA GLN A 429 -1.81 22.80 -23.84
C GLN A 429 -2.57 23.95 -23.14
N ASP A 430 -2.91 24.99 -23.89
CA ASP A 430 -3.71 26.14 -23.47
C ASP A 430 -5.07 25.77 -22.83
N SER A 431 -5.68 24.65 -23.23
CA SER A 431 -6.95 24.18 -22.66
C SER A 431 -6.77 23.49 -21.30
N VAL A 432 -5.64 22.79 -21.10
CA VAL A 432 -5.25 22.17 -19.84
C VAL A 432 -4.83 23.25 -18.85
N ASP A 433 -4.06 24.23 -19.29
CA ASP A 433 -3.66 25.39 -18.49
C ASP A 433 -4.89 26.22 -18.09
N SER A 434 -5.84 26.45 -19.00
CA SER A 434 -7.11 27.12 -18.69
C SER A 434 -7.99 26.34 -17.70
N ALA A 435 -7.97 25.00 -17.75
CA ALA A 435 -8.68 24.16 -16.78
C ALA A 435 -7.99 24.18 -15.41
N LEU A 436 -6.65 24.16 -15.39
CA LEU A 436 -5.84 24.23 -14.18
C LEU A 436 -5.99 25.59 -13.48
N GLU A 437 -6.01 26.69 -14.24
CA GLU A 437 -6.26 28.03 -13.70
C GLU A 437 -7.68 28.17 -13.14
N ARG A 438 -8.69 27.57 -13.79
CA ARG A 438 -10.06 27.49 -13.23
C ARG A 438 -10.11 26.68 -11.94
N LEU A 439 -9.34 25.60 -11.84
CA LEU A 439 -9.27 24.77 -10.63
C LEU A 439 -8.56 25.51 -9.48
N LYS A 440 -7.47 26.23 -9.77
CA LYS A 440 -6.79 27.11 -8.81
C LYS A 440 -7.70 28.22 -8.30
N ALA A 441 -8.45 28.87 -9.19
CA ALA A 441 -9.43 29.89 -8.82
C ALA A 441 -10.56 29.31 -7.94
N THR A 442 -11.04 28.11 -8.25
CA THR A 442 -12.06 27.42 -7.46
C THR A 442 -11.54 27.05 -6.07
N LYS A 443 -10.28 26.60 -5.97
CA LYS A 443 -9.61 26.30 -4.69
C LYS A 443 -9.45 27.56 -3.84
N ALA A 444 -8.98 28.67 -4.42
CA ALA A 444 -8.83 29.94 -3.72
C ALA A 444 -10.18 30.47 -3.22
N ALA A 445 -11.26 30.33 -4.00
CA ALA A 445 -12.60 30.70 -3.58
C ALA A 445 -13.11 29.84 -2.42
N ALA A 446 -12.83 28.54 -2.43
CA ALA A 446 -13.19 27.63 -1.34
C ALA A 446 -12.41 27.92 -0.05
N GLU A 447 -11.11 28.23 -0.15
CA GLU A 447 -10.28 28.63 0.99
C GLU A 447 -10.75 29.95 1.61
N ALA A 448 -11.10 30.94 0.78
CA ALA A 448 -11.67 32.21 1.24
C ALA A 448 -13.03 32.02 1.93
N ALA A 449 -13.89 31.16 1.38
CA ALA A 449 -15.19 30.84 2.00
C ALA A 449 -15.02 30.12 3.34
N ALA A 450 -14.06 29.21 3.46
CA ALA A 450 -13.75 28.52 4.71
C ALA A 450 -13.19 29.47 5.77
N GLN A 451 -12.33 30.42 5.39
CA GLN A 451 -11.82 31.45 6.29
C GLN A 451 -12.94 32.38 6.78
N HIS A 452 -13.86 32.77 5.90
CA HIS A 452 -15.03 33.56 6.28
C HIS A 452 -15.95 32.81 7.26
N ALA A 453 -16.23 31.53 6.99
CA ALA A 453 -17.03 30.69 7.89
C ALA A 453 -16.35 30.48 9.26
N ALA A 454 -15.02 30.34 9.29
CA ALA A 454 -14.26 30.24 10.53
C ALA A 454 -14.27 31.55 11.34
N ALA A 455 -14.21 32.70 10.67
CA ALA A 455 -14.34 34.02 11.31
C ALA A 455 -15.74 34.23 11.90
N GLU A 456 -16.80 33.88 11.16
CA GLU A 456 -18.19 33.93 11.67
C GLU A 456 -18.39 33.00 12.87
N ALA A 457 -17.80 31.79 12.86
CA ALA A 457 -17.87 30.86 13.98
C ALA A 457 -17.16 31.42 15.24
N ALA A 458 -16.00 32.06 15.07
CA ALA A 458 -15.27 32.68 16.17
C ALA A 458 -16.02 33.88 16.77
N ASP A 459 -16.71 34.68 15.95
CA ASP A 459 -17.56 35.78 16.43
C ASP A 459 -18.76 35.25 17.23
N VAL A 460 -19.37 34.14 16.82
CA VAL A 460 -20.47 33.48 17.56
C VAL A 460 -19.98 32.90 18.89
N GLU A 461 -18.79 32.30 18.92
CA GLU A 461 -18.18 31.78 20.15
C GLU A 461 -17.88 32.91 21.14
N THR A 462 -17.30 34.01 20.65
CA THR A 462 -17.03 35.22 21.46
C THR A 462 -18.33 35.84 22.01
N ALA A 463 -19.40 35.89 21.20
CA ALA A 463 -20.70 36.38 21.64
C ALA A 463 -21.35 35.48 22.71
N ASN A 464 -21.20 34.16 22.57
CA ASN A 464 -21.68 33.20 23.57
C ASN A 464 -20.92 33.32 24.90
N GLU A 465 -19.58 33.45 24.87
CA GLU A 465 -18.77 33.66 26.07
C GLU A 465 -19.16 34.94 26.83
N ALA A 466 -19.39 36.04 26.10
CA ALA A 466 -19.87 37.30 26.68
C ALA A 466 -21.27 37.15 27.34
N MET A 467 -22.17 36.42 26.69
CA MET A 467 -23.51 36.15 27.22
C MET A 467 -23.48 35.27 28.48
N PHE A 468 -22.60 34.26 28.52
CA PHE A 468 -22.42 33.42 29.72
C PHE A 468 -21.77 34.19 30.88
N ALA A 469 -20.84 35.10 30.60
CA ALA A 469 -20.24 35.96 31.62
C ALA A 469 -21.26 36.91 32.27
N ASP A 470 -22.16 37.51 31.47
CA ASP A 470 -23.22 38.37 31.99
C ASP A 470 -24.24 37.58 32.84
N ALA A 471 -24.65 36.40 32.38
CA ALA A 471 -25.54 35.51 33.13
C ALA A 471 -24.93 35.07 34.48
N ALA A 472 -23.61 34.82 34.51
CA ALA A 472 -22.88 34.49 35.74
C ALA A 472 -22.83 35.69 36.71
N ALA A 473 -22.59 36.90 36.20
CA ALA A 473 -22.58 38.13 37.00
C ALA A 473 -23.95 38.43 37.62
N GLN A 474 -25.03 38.29 36.85
CA GLN A 474 -26.40 38.44 37.36
C GLN A 474 -26.74 37.40 38.44
N THR A 475 -26.27 36.17 38.28
CA THR A 475 -26.47 35.09 39.26
C THR A 475 -25.72 35.38 40.57
N LEU A 476 -24.50 35.91 40.50
CA LEU A 476 -23.71 36.30 41.66
C LEU A 476 -24.38 37.46 42.43
N ALA A 477 -24.80 38.51 41.73
CA ALA A 477 -25.51 39.64 42.33
C ALA A 477 -26.79 39.20 43.06
N LYS A 478 -27.52 38.25 42.48
CA LYS A 478 -28.74 37.68 43.09
C LYS A 478 -28.41 36.86 44.34
N ARG A 479 -27.30 36.14 44.36
CA ARG A 479 -26.80 35.42 45.55
C ARG A 479 -26.42 36.38 46.67
N GLU A 480 -25.69 37.45 46.35
CA GLU A 480 -25.28 38.46 47.33
C GLU A 480 -26.49 39.16 47.95
N GLU A 481 -27.52 39.48 47.16
CA GLU A 481 -28.76 40.06 47.66
C GLU A 481 -29.53 39.09 48.57
N VAL A 482 -29.65 37.81 48.19
CA VAL A 482 -30.27 36.79 49.06
C VAL A 482 -29.48 36.65 50.36
N GLN A 483 -28.15 36.68 50.32
CA GLN A 483 -27.31 36.57 51.51
C GLN A 483 -27.42 37.80 52.42
N ARG A 484 -27.59 38.99 51.84
CA ARG A 484 -27.88 40.23 52.58
C ARG A 484 -29.24 40.15 53.27
N GLN A 485 -30.26 39.65 52.57
CA GLN A 485 -31.60 39.44 53.14
C GLN A 485 -31.61 38.42 54.28
N LEU A 486 -30.92 37.29 54.11
CA LEU A 486 -30.76 36.27 55.15
C LEU A 486 -30.01 36.80 56.39
N SER A 487 -29.00 37.64 56.18
CA SER A 487 -28.26 38.27 57.29
C SER A 487 -29.11 39.27 58.07
N ALA A 488 -30.03 39.98 57.39
CA ALA A 488 -30.98 40.90 58.05
C ALA A 488 -32.03 40.16 58.89
N ILE A 489 -32.45 38.96 58.46
CA ILE A 489 -33.40 38.11 59.21
C ILE A 489 -32.74 37.51 60.46
N SER A 490 -31.43 37.27 60.46
CA SER A 490 -30.73 36.69 61.63
C SER A 490 -30.48 37.68 62.78
N LEU A 491 -30.82 38.97 62.61
CA LEU A 491 -30.59 40.05 63.58
C LEU A 491 -31.88 40.58 64.25
N THR A 492 -33.01 39.92 64.00
CA THR A 492 -34.30 40.09 64.69
C THR A 492 -34.63 38.82 65.46
#